data_AF-A0A0S7Z6Q7-F1
#
_entry.id   AF-A0A0S7Z6Q7-F1
#
_cell.length_a   1.000
_cell.length_b   1.000
_cell.length_c   1.000
_cell.angle_alpha   90.00
_cell.angle_beta   90.00
_cell.angle_gamma   90.00
#
_symmetry.space_group_name_H-M   'P 1'
#
loop_
_entity.id
_entity.type
_entity.pdbx_description
1 polymer ?
#
loop_
_entity_poly.entity_id
_entity_poly.type
_entity_poly.pdbx_seq_one_letter_code
_entity_poly.pdbx_strand_id
1 'polypeptide(L)'
;GMRMVADEGPRAVAEEFRQTFEEQRFGLPFADALLGMVDRVNLVDVRIFTIAVLLQREVGGNLAEILDNLADTIRGRFFIRRQLRVYTAQGRLSGYALAALPIVVGAITYLLQPDYMGLLFTTAIGRMLVIAAVTMQLLGVIWIRNIINIDI
;
A
#
# COMPACT_ATOMS: atom_id res chain seq x y z
N GLY A 1 32.66 0.63 1.94
CA GLY A 1 31.25 0.75 1.58
C GLY A 1 30.70 -0.58 1.10
N MET A 2 30.74 -0.85 -0.21
CA MET A 2 30.04 -2.00 -0.82
C MET A 2 30.41 -3.38 -0.24
N ARG A 3 31.69 -3.65 0.05
CA ARG A 3 32.12 -4.92 0.68
C ARG A 3 31.50 -5.13 2.07
N MET A 4 31.42 -4.07 2.88
CA MET A 4 30.82 -4.15 4.22
C MET A 4 29.33 -4.50 4.14
N VAL A 5 28.59 -3.91 3.18
CA VAL A 5 27.17 -4.26 2.94
C VAL A 5 27.03 -5.69 2.41
N ALA A 6 27.96 -6.14 1.58
CA ALA A 6 27.99 -7.52 1.09
C ALA A 6 28.22 -8.53 2.23
N ASP A 7 29.03 -8.21 3.23
CA ASP A 7 29.42 -9.14 4.29
C ASP A 7 28.48 -9.11 5.50
N GLU A 8 27.94 -7.93 5.85
CA GLU A 8 27.13 -7.72 7.06
C GLU A 8 25.63 -7.50 6.77
N GLY A 9 25.28 -7.29 5.50
CA GLY A 9 23.90 -7.02 5.09
C GLY A 9 22.97 -8.23 5.17
N PRO A 10 21.64 -8.02 5.21
CA PRO A 10 20.67 -9.09 5.06
C PRO A 10 20.91 -9.87 3.77
N ARG A 11 20.80 -11.20 3.80
CA ARG A 11 21.20 -12.09 2.70
C ARG A 11 20.80 -11.62 1.29
N ALA A 12 19.55 -11.22 1.09
CA ALA A 12 19.05 -10.77 -0.22
C ALA A 12 19.71 -9.47 -0.72
N VAL A 13 20.06 -8.55 0.19
CA VAL A 13 20.77 -7.31 -0.14
C VAL A 13 22.26 -7.57 -0.31
N ALA A 14 22.83 -8.37 0.60
CA ALA A 14 24.23 -8.76 0.60
C ALA A 14 24.65 -9.47 -0.70
N GLU A 15 23.80 -10.33 -1.24
CA GLU A 15 24.04 -11.06 -2.50
C GLU A 15 24.19 -10.11 -3.69
N GLU A 16 23.29 -9.14 -3.84
CA GLU A 16 23.32 -8.14 -4.92
C GLU A 16 24.52 -7.20 -4.82
N PHE A 17 24.84 -6.74 -3.61
CA PHE A 17 26.03 -5.91 -3.38
C PHE A 17 27.34 -6.71 -3.57
N ARG A 18 27.35 -8.00 -3.25
CA ARG A 18 28.50 -8.88 -3.50
C ARG A 18 28.72 -9.07 -5.00
N GLN A 19 27.67 -9.38 -5.75
CA GLN A 19 27.75 -9.54 -7.20
C GLN A 19 28.22 -8.25 -7.88
N THR A 20 27.67 -7.10 -7.48
CA THR A 20 28.10 -5.78 -7.98
C THR A 20 29.57 -5.49 -7.66
N PHE A 21 30.03 -5.87 -6.46
CA PHE A 21 31.44 -5.72 -6.07
C PHE A 21 32.37 -6.65 -6.88
N GLU A 22 31.93 -7.88 -7.16
CA GLU A 22 32.66 -8.82 -8.00
C GLU A 22 32.76 -8.34 -9.45
N GLU A 23 31.67 -7.86 -10.04
CA GLU A 23 31.64 -7.23 -11.38
C GLU A 23 32.67 -6.10 -11.49
N GLN A 24 32.71 -5.22 -10.49
CA GLN A 24 33.72 -4.17 -10.43
C GLN A 24 35.15 -4.74 -10.34
N ARG A 25 35.37 -5.79 -9.55
CA ARG A 25 36.68 -6.46 -9.41
C ARG A 25 37.13 -7.16 -10.69
N PHE A 26 36.20 -7.61 -11.53
CA PHE A 26 36.48 -8.17 -12.86
C PHE A 26 36.73 -7.10 -13.93
N GLY A 27 36.70 -5.81 -13.56
CA GLY A 27 37.07 -4.71 -14.44
C GLY A 27 35.89 -4.03 -15.13
N LEU A 28 34.64 -4.37 -14.79
CA LEU A 28 33.50 -3.59 -15.25
C LEU A 28 33.58 -2.16 -14.68
N PRO A 29 33.27 -1.13 -15.50
CA PRO A 29 33.16 0.23 -15.01
C PRO A 29 32.14 0.29 -13.86
N PHE A 30 32.47 1.08 -12.83
CA PHE A 30 31.64 1.20 -11.63
C PHE A 30 30.20 1.63 -11.94
N ALA A 31 30.01 2.50 -12.95
CA ALA A 31 28.69 2.91 -13.40
C ALA A 31 27.89 1.74 -13.96
N ASP A 32 28.51 0.93 -14.81
CA ASP A 32 27.88 -0.22 -15.45
C ASP A 32 27.55 -1.31 -14.43
N ALA A 33 28.43 -1.55 -13.45
CA ALA A 33 28.17 -2.50 -12.36
C ALA A 33 26.94 -2.08 -11.52
N LEU A 34 26.83 -0.79 -11.17
CA LEU A 34 25.66 -0.29 -10.44
C LEU A 34 24.38 -0.32 -11.28
N LEU A 35 24.46 -0.01 -12.58
CA LEU A 35 23.31 -0.13 -13.49
C LEU A 35 22.86 -1.59 -13.63
N GLY A 36 23.80 -2.53 -13.70
CA GLY A 36 23.51 -3.96 -13.64
C GLY A 36 22.74 -4.37 -12.38
N MET A 37 23.10 -3.80 -11.22
CA MET A 37 22.35 -4.00 -9.97
C MET A 37 20.92 -3.46 -10.05
N VAL A 38 20.70 -2.32 -10.71
CA VAL A 38 19.35 -1.75 -10.92
C VAL A 38 18.49 -2.69 -11.75
N ASP A 39 19.06 -3.28 -12.80
CA ASP A 39 18.33 -4.19 -13.68
C ASP A 39 17.99 -5.52 -13.00
N ARG A 40 18.89 -6.05 -12.16
CA ARG A 40 18.63 -7.28 -11.36
C ARG A 40 17.60 -7.07 -10.27
N VAL A 41 17.70 -5.99 -9.50
CA VAL A 41 16.83 -5.74 -8.34
C VAL A 41 15.47 -5.16 -8.74
N ASN A 42 15.43 -4.35 -9.80
CA ASN A 42 14.23 -3.72 -10.33
C ASN A 42 13.37 -2.98 -9.27
N LEU A 43 14.02 -2.28 -8.35
CA LEU A 43 13.36 -1.43 -7.36
C LEU A 43 13.65 0.04 -7.63
N VAL A 44 12.61 0.87 -7.52
CA VAL A 44 12.71 2.33 -7.67
C VAL A 44 13.74 2.92 -6.70
N ASP A 45 13.75 2.46 -5.44
CA ASP A 45 14.68 2.97 -4.44
C ASP A 45 16.16 2.63 -4.77
N VAL A 46 16.41 1.47 -5.40
CA VAL A 46 17.77 1.09 -5.87
C VAL A 46 18.20 1.90 -7.09
N ARG A 47 17.26 2.24 -7.96
CA ARG A 47 17.50 3.16 -9.08
C ARG A 47 17.88 4.55 -8.57
N ILE A 48 17.14 5.09 -7.59
CA ILE A 48 17.44 6.40 -6.99
C ILE A 48 18.79 6.36 -6.27
N PHE A 49 19.09 5.29 -5.52
CA PHE A 49 20.41 5.08 -4.90
C PHE A 49 21.54 5.13 -5.93
N THR A 50 21.39 4.39 -7.04
CA THR A 50 22.40 4.32 -8.10
C THR A 50 22.64 5.69 -8.72
N ILE A 51 21.57 6.40 -9.09
CA ILE A 51 21.66 7.75 -9.64
C ILE A 51 22.36 8.70 -8.66
N ALA A 52 21.99 8.66 -7.37
CA ALA A 52 22.61 9.48 -6.34
C ALA A 52 24.13 9.24 -6.21
N VAL A 53 24.55 7.97 -6.23
CA VAL A 53 25.97 7.58 -6.15
C VAL A 53 26.74 8.00 -7.41
N LEU A 54 26.16 7.84 -8.59
CA LEU A 54 26.81 8.22 -9.86
C LEU A 54 26.93 9.74 -9.98
N LEU A 55 25.86 10.48 -9.68
CA LEU A 55 25.85 11.94 -9.70
C LEU A 55 26.86 12.51 -8.71
N GLN A 56 26.97 11.94 -7.51
CA GLN A 56 27.95 12.36 -6.52
C GLN A 56 29.39 12.16 -6.99
N ARG A 57 29.68 11.09 -7.75
CA ARG A 57 31.02 10.89 -8.33
C ARG A 57 31.35 11.89 -9.43
N GLU A 58 30.36 12.38 -10.17
CA GLU A 58 30.56 13.26 -11.32
C GLU A 58 30.65 14.75 -10.93
N VAL A 59 29.78 15.20 -10.02
CA VAL A 59 29.68 16.60 -9.60
C VAL A 59 30.42 16.87 -8.29
N GLY A 60 30.70 15.82 -7.50
CA GLY A 60 31.20 15.94 -6.14
C GLY A 60 30.09 16.31 -5.13
N GLY A 61 30.39 16.18 -3.84
CA GLY A 61 29.44 16.51 -2.77
C GLY A 61 29.44 15.50 -1.61
N ASN A 62 28.62 15.79 -0.60
CA ASN A 62 28.50 14.97 0.59
C ASN A 62 27.60 13.75 0.35
N LEU A 63 28.20 12.62 -0.05
CA LEU A 63 27.46 11.38 -0.26
C LEU A 63 26.72 10.92 0.99
N ALA A 64 27.28 11.15 2.18
CA ALA A 64 26.65 10.75 3.43
C ALA A 64 25.29 11.46 3.60
N GLU A 65 25.24 12.76 3.33
CA GLU A 65 23.99 13.54 3.39
C GLU A 65 22.95 13.06 2.37
N ILE A 66 23.35 12.76 1.13
CA ILE A 66 22.42 12.27 0.10
C ILE A 66 21.88 10.89 0.49
N LEU A 67 22.74 10.00 0.98
CA LEU A 67 22.34 8.66 1.42
C LEU A 67 21.45 8.71 2.67
N ASP A 68 21.72 9.62 3.60
CA ASP A 68 20.87 9.85 4.78
C ASP A 68 19.47 10.35 4.37
N ASN A 69 19.40 11.34 3.47
CA ASN A 69 18.14 11.84 2.92
C ASN A 69 17.35 10.74 2.16
N LEU A 70 18.05 9.90 1.39
CA LEU A 70 17.45 8.74 0.72
C LEU A 70 16.90 7.75 1.75
N ALA A 71 17.69 7.40 2.77
CA ALA A 71 17.29 6.47 3.81
C ALA A 71 16.06 6.97 4.57
N ASP A 72 15.99 8.27 4.88
CA ASP A 72 14.84 8.90 5.52
C ASP A 72 13.61 8.92 4.62
N THR A 73 13.79 9.18 3.33
CA THR A 73 12.71 9.10 2.34
C THR A 73 12.13 7.67 2.26
N ILE A 74 13.00 6.65 2.22
CA ILE A 74 12.59 5.24 2.18
C ILE A 74 11.83 4.88 3.46
N ARG A 75 12.38 5.21 4.64
CA ARG A 75 11.71 4.98 5.93
C ARG A 75 10.37 5.68 6.01
N GLY A 76 10.29 6.93 5.54
CA GLY A 76 9.06 7.71 5.46
C GLY A 76 7.99 7.03 4.60
N ARG A 77 8.36 6.53 3.41
CA ARG A 77 7.45 5.77 2.54
C ARG A 77 6.92 4.50 3.22
N PHE A 78 7.79 3.74 3.89
CA PHE A 78 7.36 2.55 4.64
C PHE A 78 6.43 2.89 5.81
N PHE A 79 6.72 3.97 6.53
CA PHE A 79 5.88 4.46 7.60
C PHE A 79 4.48 4.82 7.11
N ILE A 80 4.38 5.60 6.02
CA ILE A 80 3.10 5.98 5.41
C ILE A 80 2.33 4.73 4.95
N ARG A 81 2.98 3.78 4.26
CA ARG A 81 2.34 2.53 3.84
C ARG A 81 1.81 1.71 5.02
N ARG A 82 2.57 1.67 6.12
CA ARG A 82 2.15 0.97 7.35
C ARG A 82 0.94 1.66 7.99
N GLN A 83 0.95 2.99 8.08
CA GLN A 83 -0.19 3.76 8.57
C GLN A 83 -1.42 3.60 7.70
N LEU A 84 -1.28 3.69 6.37
CA LEU A 84 -2.36 3.47 5.42
C LEU A 84 -3.01 2.09 5.62
N ARG A 85 -2.22 1.03 5.81
CA ARG A 85 -2.75 -0.31 6.10
C ARG A 85 -3.59 -0.34 7.38
N VAL A 86 -3.18 0.38 8.42
CA VAL A 86 -3.93 0.45 9.69
C VAL A 86 -5.20 1.27 9.54
N TYR A 87 -5.12 2.47 8.96
CA TYR A 87 -6.27 3.35 8.77
C TYR A 87 -7.31 2.74 7.81
N THR A 88 -6.87 2.06 6.75
CA THR A 88 -7.77 1.34 5.84
C THR A 88 -8.45 0.16 6.53
N ALA A 89 -7.75 -0.58 7.42
CA ALA A 89 -8.36 -1.64 8.20
C ALA A 89 -9.44 -1.11 9.17
N GLN A 90 -9.18 0.00 9.85
CA GLN A 90 -10.19 0.67 10.68
C GLN A 90 -11.38 1.17 9.85
N GLY A 91 -11.12 1.81 8.70
CA GLY A 91 -12.15 2.27 7.78
C GLY A 91 -13.02 1.13 7.24
N ARG A 92 -12.42 -0.03 6.94
CA ARG A 92 -13.14 -1.27 6.56
C ARG A 92 -14.08 -1.74 7.65
N LEU A 93 -13.60 -1.84 8.89
CA LEU A 93 -14.43 -2.27 10.02
C LEU A 93 -15.60 -1.33 10.27
N SER A 94 -15.36 -0.01 10.27
CA SER A 94 -16.42 0.99 10.41
C SER A 94 -17.41 0.93 9.24
N GLY A 95 -16.92 0.76 8.01
CA GLY A 95 -17.75 0.60 6.81
C GLY A 95 -18.66 -0.64 6.88
N TYR A 96 -18.12 -1.78 7.32
CA TYR A 96 -18.91 -2.99 7.53
C TYR A 96 -19.94 -2.84 8.66
N ALA A 97 -19.58 -2.17 9.77
CA ALA A 97 -20.51 -1.90 10.85
C ALA A 97 -21.69 -1.03 10.37
N LEU A 98 -21.41 0.05 9.64
CA LEU A 98 -22.45 0.91 9.05
C LEU A 98 -23.30 0.17 8.02
N ALA A 99 -22.70 -0.70 7.20
CA ALA A 99 -23.43 -1.52 6.24
C ALA A 99 -24.34 -2.56 6.90
N ALA A 100 -23.95 -3.07 8.08
CA ALA A 100 -24.73 -4.04 8.84
C ALA A 100 -25.89 -3.41 9.62
N LEU A 101 -25.80 -2.13 10.01
CA LEU A 101 -26.80 -1.45 10.84
C LEU A 101 -28.24 -1.57 10.29
N PRO A 102 -28.55 -1.24 9.03
CA PRO A 102 -29.92 -1.32 8.51
C PRO A 102 -30.47 -2.74 8.51
N ILE A 103 -29.60 -3.73 8.29
CA ILE A 103 -29.98 -5.16 8.28
C ILE A 103 -30.31 -5.61 9.70
N VAL A 104 -29.47 -5.26 10.68
CA VAL A 104 -29.68 -5.61 12.10
C VAL A 104 -30.94 -4.92 12.63
N VAL A 105 -31.09 -3.62 12.39
CA VAL A 105 -32.28 -2.86 12.81
C VAL A 105 -33.55 -3.40 12.13
N GLY A 106 -33.47 -3.74 10.84
CA GLY A 106 -34.57 -4.36 10.11
C GLY A 106 -34.97 -5.71 10.69
N ALA A 107 -34.00 -6.58 11.01
CA ALA A 107 -34.23 -7.89 11.61
C ALA A 107 -34.82 -7.78 13.03
N ILE A 108 -34.30 -6.87 13.87
CA ILE A 108 -34.84 -6.62 15.20
C ILE A 108 -36.28 -6.10 15.11
N THR A 109 -36.54 -5.15 14.22
CA THR A 109 -37.89 -4.60 14.01
C THR A 109 -38.86 -5.67 13.53
N TYR A 110 -38.41 -6.58 12.65
CA TYR A 110 -39.21 -7.72 12.21
C TYR A 110 -39.60 -8.66 13.35
N LEU A 111 -38.68 -8.93 14.29
CA LEU A 111 -38.94 -9.79 15.45
C LEU A 111 -39.84 -9.13 16.49
N LEU A 112 -39.70 -7.81 16.72
CA LEU A 112 -40.46 -7.08 17.71
C LEU A 112 -41.86 -6.67 17.23
N GLN A 113 -41.99 -6.31 15.95
CA GLN A 113 -43.21 -5.77 15.35
C GLN A 113 -43.45 -6.37 13.95
N PRO A 114 -43.83 -7.66 13.87
CA PRO A 114 -44.03 -8.35 12.59
C PRO A 114 -45.14 -7.72 11.75
N ASP A 115 -46.21 -7.22 12.36
CA ASP A 115 -47.32 -6.57 11.65
C ASP A 115 -46.88 -5.28 10.94
N TYR A 116 -45.97 -4.51 11.55
CA TYR A 116 -45.42 -3.29 10.96
C TYR A 116 -44.52 -3.59 9.76
N MET A 117 -43.65 -4.60 9.88
CA MET A 117 -42.82 -5.07 8.77
C MET A 117 -43.67 -5.71 7.65
N GLY A 118 -44.78 -6.36 7.99
CA GLY A 118 -45.72 -6.93 7.02
C GLY A 118 -46.26 -5.89 6.04
N LEU A 119 -46.54 -4.66 6.51
CA LEU A 119 -46.99 -3.56 5.64
C LEU A 119 -45.99 -3.19 4.54
N LEU A 120 -44.68 -3.35 4.79
CA LEU A 120 -43.64 -3.09 3.80
C LEU A 120 -43.70 -4.08 2.63
N PHE A 121 -44.18 -5.31 2.86
CA PHE A 121 -44.27 -6.34 1.83
C PHE A 121 -45.66 -6.46 1.20
N THR A 122 -46.72 -6.01 1.88
CA THR A 122 -48.09 -6.10 1.38
C THR A 122 -48.53 -4.87 0.59
N THR A 123 -48.05 -3.68 0.95
CA THR A 123 -48.43 -2.43 0.28
C THR A 123 -47.53 -2.10 -0.91
N ALA A 124 -48.09 -1.49 -1.97
CA ALA A 124 -47.33 -1.10 -3.15
C ALA A 124 -46.23 -0.06 -2.84
N ILE A 125 -46.53 0.89 -1.95
CA ILE A 125 -45.59 1.91 -1.48
C ILE A 125 -44.47 1.27 -0.64
N GLY A 126 -44.81 0.33 0.25
CA GLY A 126 -43.83 -0.40 1.05
C GLY A 126 -42.80 -1.14 0.20
N ARG A 127 -43.24 -1.85 -0.84
CA ARG A 127 -42.34 -2.57 -1.77
C ARG A 127 -41.38 -1.62 -2.48
N MET A 128 -41.89 -0.47 -2.93
CA MET A 128 -41.06 0.54 -3.59
C MET A 128 -39.99 1.11 -2.63
N LEU A 129 -40.34 1.36 -1.37
CA LEU A 129 -39.40 1.84 -0.35
C LEU A 129 -38.32 0.80 -0.02
N VAL A 130 -38.68 -0.49 0.08
CA VAL A 130 -37.70 -1.57 0.30
C VAL A 130 -36.73 -1.66 -0.87
N ILE A 131 -37.23 -1.63 -2.11
CA ILE A 131 -36.37 -1.67 -3.31
C ILE A 131 -35.43 -0.46 -3.30
N ALA A 132 -35.94 0.75 -3.04
CA ALA A 132 -35.11 1.96 -2.95
C ALA A 132 -34.04 1.83 -1.86
N ALA A 133 -34.40 1.36 -0.67
CA ALA A 133 -33.48 1.17 0.45
C ALA A 133 -32.38 0.16 0.13
N VAL A 134 -32.72 -1.00 -0.44
CA VAL A 134 -31.73 -2.03 -0.84
C VAL A 134 -30.81 -1.47 -1.92
N THR A 135 -31.36 -0.77 -2.92
CA THR A 135 -30.55 -0.19 -3.99
C THR A 135 -29.56 0.85 -3.45
N MET A 136 -30.03 1.73 -2.58
CA MET A 136 -29.18 2.74 -1.93
C MET A 136 -28.11 2.09 -1.03
N GLN A 137 -28.46 1.01 -0.32
CA GLN A 137 -27.52 0.26 0.50
C GLN A 137 -26.42 -0.39 -0.34
N LEU A 138 -26.79 -1.03 -1.47
CA LEU A 138 -25.82 -1.62 -2.39
C LEU A 138 -24.89 -0.56 -2.98
N LEU A 139 -25.42 0.59 -3.39
CA LEU A 139 -24.61 1.72 -3.87
C LEU A 139 -23.64 2.21 -2.79
N GLY A 140 -24.09 2.35 -1.55
CA GLY A 140 -23.25 2.74 -0.41
C GLY A 140 -22.11 1.74 -0.17
N VAL A 141 -22.40 0.45 -0.20
CA VAL A 141 -21.37 -0.60 -0.03
C VAL A 141 -20.36 -0.59 -1.17
N ILE A 142 -20.79 -0.37 -2.42
CA ILE A 142 -19.91 -0.24 -3.58
C ILE A 142 -19.00 0.99 -3.44
N TRP A 143 -19.55 2.13 -3.02
CA TRP A 143 -18.79 3.36 -2.77
C TRP A 143 -17.73 3.17 -1.69
N ILE A 144 -18.11 2.57 -0.56
CA ILE A 144 -17.18 2.25 0.53
C ILE A 144 -16.07 1.32 0.01
N ARG A 145 -16.41 0.30 -0.76
CA ARG A 145 -15.43 -0.60 -1.39
C ARG A 145 -14.45 0.16 -2.29
N ASN A 146 -14.92 1.06 -3.15
CA ASN A 146 -14.08 1.83 -4.06
C ASN A 146 -13.12 2.76 -3.31
N ILE A 147 -13.58 3.44 -2.26
CA ILE A 147 -12.72 4.33 -1.44
C ILE A 147 -11.63 3.52 -0.72
N ILE A 148 -11.96 2.31 -0.31
CA ILE A 148 -11.05 1.44 0.45
C ILE A 148 -10.06 0.71 -0.46
N ASN A 149 -10.41 0.49 -1.73
CA ASN A 149 -9.58 -0.22 -2.70
C ASN A 149 -8.66 0.71 -3.50
N ILE A 150 -8.24 1.84 -2.90
CA ILE A 150 -7.17 2.65 -3.46
C ILE A 150 -5.88 1.83 -3.33
N ASP A 151 -5.57 1.10 -4.41
CA ASP A 151 -4.27 0.48 -4.63
C ASP A 151 -3.22 1.58 -4.85
N ILE A 152 -2.04 1.39 -4.25
CA ILE A 152 -0.84 2.24 -4.40
C ILE A 152 -0.01 1.69 -5.55
#